data_AF-G6C4G0-F1
#
_entry.id   AF-G6C4G0-F1
#
_cell.length_a   1.000
_cell.length_b   1.000
_cell.length_c   1.000
_cell.angle_alpha   90.00
_cell.angle_beta   90.00
_cell.angle_gamma   90.00
#
_symmetry.space_group_name_H-M   'P 1'
#
loop_
_entity.id
_entity.type
_entity.pdbx_description
1 polymer ?
#
loop_
_entity_poly.entity_id
_entity_poly.type
_entity_poly.pdbx_seq_one_letter_code
_entity_poly.pdbx_strand_id
1 'polypeptide(L)' 'MKSMGGLFMKKVLIVGGVAGGASTATRLRRLDENLEIIMFERGEYVSFANCGLPYHIVG' A
#
# COMPACT_ATOMS: atom_id res chain seq x y z
N MET A 1 -20.66 10.35 17.48
CA MET A 1 -20.56 8.90 17.74
C MET A 1 -19.49 8.33 16.81
N LYS A 2 -18.18 8.44 17.04
CA LYS A 2 -17.37 8.02 18.19
C LYS A 2 -16.40 9.12 18.62
N SER A 3 -16.77 9.85 19.65
CA SER A 3 -15.81 10.31 20.65
C SER A 3 -15.91 9.33 21.82
N MET A 4 -14.79 9.12 22.52
CA MET A 4 -14.58 8.31 23.74
C MET A 4 -14.06 6.87 23.55
N GLY A 5 -12.83 6.66 24.03
CA GLY A 5 -12.39 5.37 24.59
C GLY A 5 -11.20 4.68 23.92
N GLY A 6 -9.99 5.26 24.00
CA GLY A 6 -8.73 4.55 23.74
C GLY A 6 -8.10 4.83 22.37
N LEU A 7 -6.80 5.15 22.42
CA LEU A 7 -5.87 5.56 21.36
C LEU A 7 -5.60 4.46 20.30
N PHE A 8 -6.61 3.73 19.83
CA PHE A 8 -6.40 2.63 18.90
C PHE A 8 -6.40 3.15 17.46
N MET A 9 -5.21 3.58 17.03
CA MET A 9 -4.91 3.77 15.62
C MET A 9 -5.21 2.46 14.89
N LYS A 10 -6.11 2.49 13.91
CA LYS A 10 -6.39 1.29 13.10
C LYS A 10 -5.15 0.99 12.25
N LYS A 11 -4.60 -0.20 12.44
CA LYS A 11 -3.45 -0.70 11.69
C LYS A 11 -3.92 -1.60 10.54
N VAL A 12 -3.39 -1.37 9.36
CA VAL A 12 -3.65 -2.18 8.17
C VAL A 12 -2.34 -2.77 7.67
N LEU A 13 -2.33 -4.09 7.52
CA LEU A 13 -1.20 -4.84 6.97
C LEU A 13 -1.55 -5.26 5.54
N ILE A 14 -0.68 -4.93 4.59
CA ILE A 14 -0.84 -5.27 3.17
C ILE A 14 0.31 -6.18 2.78
N VAL A 15 -0.01 -7.33 2.17
CA VAL A 15 0.98 -8.30 1.68
C VAL A 15 1.00 -8.24 0.15
N GLY A 16 2.16 -7.90 -0.41
CA GLY A 16 2.35 -7.53 -1.81
C GLY A 16 2.29 -6.02 -1.99
N GLY A 17 3.30 -5.44 -2.66
CA GLY A 17 3.48 -4.00 -2.87
C GLY A 17 3.47 -3.55 -4.32
N VAL A 18 3.05 -4.42 -5.25
CA VAL A 18 2.87 -4.07 -6.67
C VAL A 18 1.48 -3.45 -6.87
N ALA A 19 0.82 -3.67 -8.02
CA ALA A 19 -0.36 -2.91 -8.45
C ALA A 19 -1.47 -2.84 -7.39
N GLY A 20 -1.99 -3.98 -6.93
CA GLY A 20 -3.11 -4.02 -5.99
C GLY A 20 -2.74 -3.49 -4.59
N GLY A 21 -1.57 -3.87 -4.09
CA GLY A 21 -1.10 -3.46 -2.76
C GLY A 21 -0.85 -1.96 -2.66
N ALA A 22 -0.08 -1.39 -3.59
CA ALA A 22 0.19 0.04 -3.64
C ALA A 22 -1.09 0.87 -3.86
N SER A 23 -2.01 0.39 -4.71
CA SER A 23 -3.31 1.04 -4.94
C SER A 23 -4.16 1.06 -3.67
N THR A 24 -4.20 -0.07 -2.94
CA THR A 24 -4.93 -0.21 -1.68
C THR A 24 -4.35 0.70 -0.60
N ALA A 25 -3.03 0.68 -0.41
CA ALA A 25 -2.34 1.55 0.54
C ALA A 25 -2.65 3.03 0.29
N THR A 26 -2.55 3.45 -0.97
CA THR A 26 -2.81 4.82 -1.38
C THR A 26 -4.28 5.20 -1.15
N ARG A 27 -5.22 4.32 -1.49
CA ARG A 27 -6.65 4.58 -1.27
C ARG A 27 -6.99 4.69 0.21
N LEU A 28 -6.44 3.81 1.04
CA LEU A 28 -6.63 3.85 2.50
C LEU A 28 -6.10 5.16 3.09
N ARG A 29 -4.90 5.60 2.71
CA ARG A 29 -4.35 6.87 3.18
C ARG A 29 -5.22 8.07 2.80
N ARG A 30 -5.83 8.07 1.61
CA ARG A 30 -6.76 9.14 1.18
C ARG A 30 -8.09 9.14 1.95
N LEU A 31 -8.51 7.99 2.47
CA LEU A 31 -9.76 7.86 3.22
C LEU A 31 -9.58 8.19 4.70
N ASP A 32 -8.40 7.92 5.25
CA ASP A 32 -8.07 8.19 6.64
C ASP A 32 -6.55 8.41 6.81
N GLU A 33 -6.18 9.65 7.10
CA GLU A 33 -4.80 10.09 7.32
C GLU A 33 -4.18 9.54 8.61
N ASN A 34 -5.01 9.03 9.53
CA ASN A 34 -4.54 8.48 10.78
C ASN A 34 -4.22 6.98 10.69
N LEU A 35 -4.64 6.27 9.63
CA LEU A 35 -4.33 4.83 9.51
C LEU A 35 -2.83 4.57 9.60
N GLU A 36 -2.43 3.58 10.39
CA GLU A 36 -1.09 3.02 10.31
C GLU A 36 -1.11 1.95 9.22
N ILE A 37 -0.41 2.18 8.11
CA ILE A 37 -0.41 1.28 6.95
C ILE A 37 1.00 0.73 6.79
N ILE A 38 1.15 -0.59 6.94
CA ILE A 38 2.41 -1.30 6.75
C ILE A 38 2.24 -2.23 5.57
N MET A 39 3.12 -2.12 4.59
CA MET A 39 3.11 -2.93 3.38
C MET A 39 4.38 -3.79 3.32
N PHE A 40 4.21 -5.09 3.10
CA PHE A 40 5.30 -6.03 2.93
C PHE A 40 5.38 -6.43 1.46
N GLU A 41 6.52 -6.17 0.83
CA GLU A 41 6.87 -6.68 -0.49
C GLU A 41 8.11 -7.57 -0.33
N ARG A 42 8.13 -8.72 -1.01
CA ARG A 42 9.26 -9.64 -0.98
C ARG A 42 10.41 -9.13 -1.84
N GLY A 43 10.08 -8.53 -2.98
CA GLY A 43 11.06 -7.97 -3.90
C GLY A 43 11.63 -6.64 -3.41
N GLU A 44 12.68 -6.20 -4.09
CA GLU A 44 13.35 -4.92 -3.80
C GLU A 44 12.54 -3.71 -4.27
N TYR A 45 11.64 -3.91 -5.23
CA TYR A 45 10.85 -2.86 -5.86
C TYR A 45 9.36 -2.96 -5.52
N VAL A 46 8.80 -1.85 -5.07
CA VAL A 46 7.35 -1.66 -4.92
C VAL A 46 6.82 -0.84 -6.10
N SER A 47 5.54 -1.00 -6.41
CA SER A 47 4.84 -0.17 -7.40
C SER A 47 5.53 -0.07 -8.78
N PHE A 48 6.19 -1.13 -9.24
CA PHE A 48 6.80 -1.17 -10.56
C PHE A 48 5.82 -1.68 -11.63
N ALA A 49 6.06 -1.30 -12.88
CA ALA A 49 5.25 -1.71 -14.02
C ALA A 49 5.78 -3.02 -14.63
N ASN A 50 5.32 -4.16 -14.11
CA ASN A 50 5.63 -5.49 -14.66
C ASN A 50 5.26 -5.59 -16.15
N CYS A 51 4.13 -5.00 -16.55
CA CYS A 51 3.68 -4.97 -17.94
C CYS A 51 4.60 -4.16 -18.86
N GLY A 52 5.38 -3.22 -18.30
CA GLY A 52 6.31 -2.37 -19.05
C GLY A 52 7.69 -2.99 -19.27
N LEU A 53 8.06 -4.01 -18.47
CA LEU A 53 9.38 -4.64 -18.53
C LEU A 53 9.76 -5.18 -19.91
N PRO A 54 8.86 -5.78 -20.72
CA PRO A 54 9.21 -6.23 -22.07
C PRO A 54 9.77 -5.11 -22.96
N TYR A 55 9.27 -3.88 -22.81
CA TYR A 55 9.76 -2.73 -23.58
C TYR A 55 11.12 -2.22 -23.09
N HIS A 56 11.47 -2.48 -21.84
CA HIS A 56 12.76 -2.08 -21.26
C HIS A 56 13.90 -3.01 -21.70
N ILE A 57 13.62 -4.31 -21.85
CA ILE A 57 14.64 -5.32 -22.18
C ILE A 57 15.04 -5.28 -23.66
N VAL A 58 14.13 -4.90 -24.55
CA VAL A 58 14.37 -4.86 -26.01
C VAL A 58 14.84 -3.47 -26.49
N GLY A 59 14.98 -2.51 -25.56
CA GLY A 59 15.45 -1.14 -25.83
C GLY A 59 16.95 -1.03 -26.01
#